data_AF-A0A354WNM7-F1
#
_entry.id   AF-A0A354WNM7-F1
#
_cell.length_a   1.000
_cell.length_b   1.000
_cell.length_c   1.000
_cell.angle_alpha   90.00
_cell.angle_beta   90.00
_cell.angle_gamma   90.00
#
_symmetry.space_group_name_H-M   'P 1'
#
loop_
_entity.id
_entity.type
_entity.pdbx_description
1 polymer ?
#
loop_
_entity_poly.entity_id
_entity_poly.type
_entity_poly.pdbx_seq_one_letter_code
_entity_poly.pdbx_strand_id
1 'polypeptide(L)'
;MFVDKVRITVIGGRGGDGAVAFHREKYVASGGPDGGDGGHGGSVILRVNDNLSTLLDFRYKRKYQAAAGVGGQGRKMAGKRGENL
;
A
#
# COMPACT_ATOMS: atom_id res chain seq x y z
N MET A 1 26.92 23.31 20.50
CA MET A 1 25.55 22.86 20.13
C MET A 1 25.68 21.56 19.34
N PHE A 2 25.06 20.47 19.79
CA PHE A 2 25.11 19.15 19.11
C PHE A 2 23.80 18.92 18.36
N VAL A 3 23.89 18.39 17.14
CA VAL A 3 22.73 18.08 16.29
C VAL A 3 22.89 16.67 15.76
N ASP A 4 21.92 15.80 16.04
CA ASP A 4 21.88 14.46 15.47
C ASP A 4 21.26 14.50 14.07
N LYS A 5 21.84 13.75 13.13
CA LYS A 5 21.42 13.69 11.72
C LYS A 5 21.49 12.26 11.23
N VAL A 6 20.41 11.81 10.60
CA VAL A 6 20.31 10.47 10.01
C VAL A 6 19.64 10.58 8.64
N ARG A 7 20.09 9.75 7.70
CA ARG A 7 19.46 9.59 6.38
C ARG A 7 18.75 8.24 6.33
N ILE A 8 17.46 8.27 6.02
CA ILE A 8 16.62 7.09 5.82
C ILE A 8 16.04 7.08 4.41
N THR A 9 15.69 5.89 3.94
CA THR A 9 14.98 5.66 2.69
C THR A 9 13.55 5.27 3.00
N VAL A 10 12.61 6.02 2.44
CA VAL A 10 11.17 5.84 2.63
C VAL A 10 10.54 5.48 1.29
N ILE A 11 9.75 4.41 1.27
CA ILE A 11 9.09 3.90 0.07
C ILE A 11 7.61 3.69 0.40
N GLY A 12 6.73 4.38 -0.33
CA GLY A 12 5.28 4.14 -0.23
C GLY A 12 4.90 2.76 -0.75
N GLY A 13 3.72 2.29 -0.34
CA GLY A 13 3.13 1.09 -0.89
C GLY A 13 2.82 1.29 -2.38
N ARG A 14 3.11 0.28 -3.19
CA ARG A 14 2.63 0.25 -4.58
C ARG A 14 1.10 0.08 -4.58
N GLY A 15 0.40 0.77 -5.47
CA GLY A 15 -1.02 0.49 -5.72
C GLY A 15 -1.21 -0.92 -6.30
N GLY A 16 -2.31 -1.56 -5.94
CA GLY A 16 -2.73 -2.81 -6.57
C GLY A 16 -3.13 -2.57 -8.02
N ASP A 17 -2.93 -3.57 -8.87
CA ASP A 17 -3.35 -3.50 -10.27
C ASP A 17 -4.87 -3.76 -10.37
N GLY A 18 -5.55 -3.13 -11.33
CA GLY A 18 -6.95 -3.43 -11.63
C GLY A 18 -7.11 -4.78 -12.31
N ALA A 19 -8.27 -5.42 -12.15
CA ALA A 19 -8.57 -6.66 -12.83
C ALA A 19 -9.29 -6.43 -14.17
N VAL A 20 -8.88 -7.16 -15.20
CA VAL A 20 -9.68 -7.32 -16.42
C VAL A 20 -10.41 -8.66 -16.32
N ALA A 21 -11.73 -8.61 -16.07
CA ALA A 21 -12.57 -9.79 -15.95
C ALA A 21 -13.93 -9.55 -16.65
N PHE A 22 -14.57 -10.64 -17.06
CA PHE A 22 -15.90 -10.64 -17.66
C PHE A 22 -16.80 -11.59 -16.88
N HIS A 23 -18.07 -11.21 -16.73
CA HIS A 23 -19.04 -12.02 -16.01
C HIS A 23 -19.35 -13.29 -16.81
N ARG A 24 -19.34 -14.46 -16.15
CA ARG A 24 -19.61 -15.75 -16.79
C ARG A 24 -20.67 -16.50 -16.00
N GLU A 25 -21.82 -16.73 -16.63
CA GLU A 25 -22.94 -17.49 -16.08
C GLU A 25 -23.48 -18.43 -17.17
N LYS A 26 -23.92 -19.63 -16.79
CA LYS A 26 -24.25 -20.74 -17.70
C LYS A 26 -25.29 -20.39 -18.78
N TYR A 27 -26.17 -19.43 -18.51
CA TYR A 27 -27.26 -19.02 -19.41
C TYR A 27 -27.11 -17.58 -19.93
N VAL A 28 -25.94 -16.96 -19.72
CA VAL A 28 -25.66 -15.59 -20.17
C VAL A 28 -24.58 -15.63 -21.25
N ALA A 29 -24.98 -15.33 -22.49
CA ALA A 29 -24.10 -15.39 -23.65
C ALA A 29 -22.98 -14.33 -23.64
N SER A 30 -23.19 -13.19 -22.98
CA SER A 30 -22.19 -12.12 -22.85
C SER A 30 -22.37 -11.38 -21.53
N GLY A 31 -21.74 -11.89 -20.47
CA GLY A 31 -21.67 -11.15 -19.22
C GLY A 31 -20.63 -10.05 -19.35
N GLY A 32 -21.06 -8.81 -19.16
CA GLY A 32 -20.23 -7.62 -19.36
C GLY A 32 -18.98 -7.55 -18.46
N PRO A 33 -18.24 -6.43 -18.51
CA PRO A 33 -17.05 -6.23 -17.68
C PRO A 33 -17.36 -6.37 -16.19
N ASP A 34 -16.53 -7.17 -15.51
CA ASP A 34 -16.72 -7.58 -14.12
C ASP A 34 -15.42 -7.48 -13.31
N GLY A 35 -14.43 -6.74 -13.84
CA GLY A 35 -13.18 -6.45 -13.16
C GLY A 35 -13.35 -5.40 -12.07
N GLY A 36 -12.73 -5.62 -10.91
CA GLY A 36 -12.63 -4.64 -9.83
C GLY A 36 -11.33 -3.83 -9.88
N ASP A 37 -11.34 -2.70 -9.18
CA ASP A 37 -10.19 -1.79 -9.08
C ASP A 37 -9.12 -2.32 -8.13
N GLY A 38 -7.86 -1.92 -8.35
CA GLY A 38 -6.79 -2.20 -7.41
C GLY A 38 -6.85 -1.30 -6.17
N GLY A 39 -6.44 -1.85 -5.02
CA GLY A 39 -6.39 -1.11 -3.77
C GLY A 39 -5.23 -0.11 -3.72
N HIS A 40 -5.41 1.00 -3.00
CA HIS A 40 -4.31 1.95 -2.78
C HIS A 40 -3.16 1.31 -1.98
N GLY A 41 -1.92 1.70 -2.30
CA GLY A 41 -0.78 1.37 -1.46
C GLY A 41 -0.83 2.10 -0.10
N GLY A 42 -0.15 1.54 0.89
CA GLY A 42 0.01 2.16 2.20
C GLY A 42 0.91 3.39 2.15
N SER A 43 0.67 4.35 3.04
CA SER A 43 1.51 5.53 3.24
C SER A 43 2.57 5.27 4.31
N VAL A 44 3.72 5.92 4.20
CA VAL A 44 4.68 6.01 5.32
C VAL A 44 4.51 7.33 6.02
N ILE A 45 4.30 7.31 7.33
CA ILE A 45 3.95 8.49 8.14
C ILE A 45 5.01 8.70 9.23
N LEU A 46 5.70 9.83 9.17
CA LEU A 46 6.55 10.27 10.28
C LEU A 46 5.68 10.94 11.34
N ARG A 47 5.68 10.38 12.55
CA ARG A 47 4.94 10.91 13.70
C ARG A 47 5.91 11.32 14.81
N VAL A 48 5.71 12.53 15.34
CA VAL A 48 6.44 13.03 16.49
C VAL A 48 6.04 12.23 17.74
N ASN A 49 7.02 11.89 18.57
CA ASN A 49 6.81 11.24 19.86
C ASN A 49 7.75 11.88 20.88
N ASP A 50 7.18 12.54 21.89
CA ASP A 50 7.93 13.31 22.89
C ASP A 50 8.74 12.41 23.85
N ASN A 51 8.47 11.11 23.87
CA ASN A 51 9.24 10.16 24.67
C ASN A 51 10.55 9.72 24.00
N LEU A 52 10.79 10.09 22.74
CA LEU A 52 12.01 9.76 22.01
C LEU A 52 12.94 10.97 21.95
N SER A 53 14.15 10.81 22.48
CA SER A 53 15.15 11.87 22.57
C SER A 53 16.27 11.79 21.54
N THR A 54 16.33 10.70 20.75
CA THR A 54 17.43 10.46 19.78
C THR A 54 16.92 9.85 18.46
N LEU A 55 17.73 9.92 17.40
CA LEU A 55 17.45 9.26 16.10
C LEU A 55 18.12 7.88 15.98
N LEU A 56 18.51 7.26 17.11
CA LEU A 56 19.23 5.98 17.13
C LEU A 56 18.48 4.86 16.41
N ASP A 57 17.16 4.78 16.57
CA ASP A 57 16.33 3.75 15.92
C ASP A 57 16.42 3.82 14.39
N PHE A 58 16.46 5.04 13.85
CA PHE A 58 16.61 5.30 12.41
C PHE A 58 18.02 4.99 11.89
N ARG A 59 19.03 4.88 12.77
CA ARG A 59 20.38 4.45 12.36
C ARG A 59 20.45 2.95 12.10
N TYR A 60 19.77 2.14 12.93
CA TYR A 60 19.75 0.68 12.82
C TYR A 60 18.82 0.21 11.70
N LYS A 61 17.61 0.79 11.61
CA LYS A 61 16.69 0.52 10.51
C LYS A 61 16.60 1.74 9.59
N ARG A 62 17.24 1.63 8.42
CA ARG A 62 17.32 2.76 7.47
C ARG A 62 16.28 2.72 6.35
N LYS A 63 15.59 1.60 6.15
CA LYS A 63 14.60 1.42 5.07
C LYS A 63 13.22 1.17 5.65
N TYR A 64 12.27 2.00 5.26
CA TYR A 64 10.87 1.94 5.64
C TYR A 64 10.03 1.81 4.38
N GLN A 65 9.28 0.71 4.27
CA GLN A 65 8.44 0.43 3.12
C GLN A 65 7.04 0.07 3.59
N ALA A 66 6.05 0.86 3.17
CA ALA A 66 4.65 0.58 3.48
C ALA A 66 4.11 -0.58 2.62
N ALA A 67 3.04 -1.21 3.08
CA ALA A 67 2.47 -2.38 2.40
C ALA A 67 1.83 -2.00 1.05
N ALA A 68 1.93 -2.89 0.07
CA ALA A 68 1.27 -2.71 -1.22
C ALA A 68 -0.25 -2.89 -1.09
N GLY A 69 -1.00 -2.23 -1.97
CA GLY A 69 -2.42 -2.52 -2.16
C GLY A 69 -2.62 -3.86 -2.85
N VAL A 70 -3.75 -4.50 -2.57
CA VAL A 70 -4.13 -5.78 -3.22
C VAL A 70 -4.72 -5.47 -4.59
N GLY A 71 -4.49 -6.34 -5.57
CA GLY A 71 -5.11 -6.21 -6.89
C GLY A 71 -6.63 -6.36 -6.84
N GLY A 72 -7.31 -5.79 -7.82
CA GLY A 72 -8.73 -6.03 -8.04
C GLY A 72 -9.00 -7.49 -8.40
N GLN A 73 -10.25 -7.93 -8.27
CA GLN A 73 -10.67 -9.27 -8.64
C GLN A 73 -11.93 -9.22 -9.52
N GLY A 74 -12.34 -10.36 -10.07
CA GLY A 74 -13.62 -10.48 -10.76
C GLY A 74 -14.80 -10.17 -9.83
N ARG A 75 -16.02 -10.12 -10.37
CA ARG A 75 -17.23 -9.76 -9.63
C ARG A 75 -17.20 -8.33 -9.07
N LYS A 76 -16.53 -7.42 -9.78
CA LYS A 76 -16.31 -6.02 -9.38
C LYS A 76 -15.72 -5.87 -7.98
N MET A 77 -14.92 -6.84 -7.53
CA MET A 77 -14.35 -6.81 -6.20
C MET A 77 -13.10 -5.94 -6.19
N ALA A 78 -13.19 -4.80 -5.50
CA ALA A 78 -12.06 -3.90 -5.30
C ALA A 78 -11.00 -4.52 -4.37
N GLY A 79 -9.74 -4.29 -4.69
CA GLY A 79 -8.60 -4.69 -3.90
C GLY A 79 -8.49 -3.91 -2.58
N LYS A 80 -8.04 -4.59 -1.52
CA LYS A 80 -7.81 -3.97 -0.21
C LYS A 80 -6.67 -2.96 -0.24
N ARG A 81 -6.81 -1.89 0.54
CA ARG A 81 -5.75 -0.91 0.77
C ARG A 81 -4.60 -1.53 1.55
N GLY A 82 -3.37 -1.21 1.16
CA GLY A 82 -2.16 -1.56 1.90
C GLY A 82 -2.09 -0.84 3.24
N GLU A 83 -1.60 -1.53 4.26
CA GLU A 83 -1.40 -0.96 5.60
C GLU A 83 -0.35 0.15 5.59
N ASN A 84 -0.65 1.22 6.32
CA ASN A 84 0.28 2.32 6.54
C ASN A 84 1.41 1.89 7.48
N LEU A 85 2.58 2.52 7.31
CA LEU A 85 3.76 2.34 8.14
C LEU A 85 4.09 3.61 8.92
#